data_AF-A0A1A3NN69-F1
#
_entry.id   AF-A0A1A3NN69-F1
#
_cell.length_a   1.000
_cell.length_b   1.000
_cell.length_c   1.000
_cell.angle_alpha   90.00
_cell.angle_beta   90.00
_cell.angle_gamma   90.00
#
_symmetry.space_group_name_H-M   'P 1'
#
loop_
_entity.id
_entity.type
_entity.pdbx_description
1 polymer ?
#
loop_
_entity_poly.entity_id
_entity_poly.type
_entity_poly.pdbx_seq_one_letter_code
_entity_poly.pdbx_strand_id
1 'polypeptide(L)'
;MIAVRRWLLLVLFGAMIAAATAPAHADPVAPQVRNYANAVAPAVCSTLDDYPTLPGVAGVIAGIQDDSGFTTDQSVQVLVLSVESRCVRHWPLLQRFADTYAPRPQRGLYA
;
A
#
# COMPACT_ATOMS: atom_id res chain seq x y z
N MET A 1 -40.53 12.51 40.85
CA MET A 1 -39.65 11.40 40.39
C MET A 1 -39.74 11.24 38.87
N ILE A 2 -39.32 12.24 38.07
CA ILE A 2 -39.48 12.21 36.59
C ILE A 2 -38.20 12.64 35.83
N ALA A 3 -37.20 13.22 36.50
CA ALA A 3 -36.05 13.84 35.81
C ALA A 3 -34.84 12.94 35.52
N VAL A 4 -34.79 11.70 36.03
CA VAL A 4 -33.63 10.79 35.84
C VAL A 4 -33.79 9.88 34.61
N ARG A 5 -35.01 9.75 34.09
CA ARG A 5 -35.36 8.81 33.01
C ARG A 5 -35.31 9.43 31.61
N ARG A 6 -34.54 10.50 31.43
CA ARG A 6 -34.25 11.10 30.11
C ARG A 6 -32.76 11.22 29.80
N TRP A 7 -31.91 10.72 30.70
CA TRP A 7 -30.46 10.72 30.56
C TRP A 7 -29.88 9.31 30.36
N LEU A 8 -30.73 8.28 30.26
CA LEU A 8 -30.30 6.89 30.08
C LEU A 8 -30.37 6.39 28.63
N LEU A 9 -30.96 7.15 27.71
CA LEU A 9 -31.16 6.70 26.32
C LEU A 9 -30.05 7.14 25.35
N LEU A 10 -29.12 8.01 25.75
CA LEU A 10 -28.05 8.50 24.88
C LEU A 10 -26.75 7.70 24.97
N VAL A 11 -26.61 6.78 25.94
CA VAL A 11 -25.35 6.04 26.15
C VAL A 11 -25.27 4.74 25.34
N LEU A 12 -26.39 4.27 24.78
CA LEU A 12 -26.45 2.96 24.10
C LEU A 12 -26.02 2.98 22.62
N PHE A 13 -25.77 4.15 22.02
CA PHE A 13 -25.39 4.28 20.60
C PHE A 13 -23.94 4.73 20.36
N GLY A 14 -23.10 4.80 21.39
CA GLY A 14 -21.75 5.36 21.27
C GLY A 14 -20.60 4.35 21.06
N ALA A 15 -20.84 3.04 21.18
CA ALA A 15 -19.76 2.07 21.42
C ALA A 15 -19.56 1.03 20.29
N MET A 16 -19.71 1.41 19.02
CA MET A 16 -19.59 0.48 17.88
C MET A 16 -18.70 1.00 16.74
N ILE A 17 -17.58 1.67 17.03
CA ILE A 17 -16.55 1.98 16.00
C ILE A 17 -15.12 1.74 16.51
N ALA A 18 -14.91 0.78 17.41
CA ALA A 18 -13.56 0.35 17.84
C ALA A 18 -13.12 -0.95 17.14
N ALA A 19 -13.74 -1.33 16.02
CA ALA A 19 -13.41 -2.54 15.29
C ALA A 19 -12.20 -2.30 14.36
N ALA A 20 -11.04 -2.75 14.83
CA ALA A 20 -9.96 -3.32 14.04
C ALA A 20 -9.21 -2.38 13.08
N THR A 21 -8.38 -1.49 13.63
CA THR A 21 -7.09 -1.19 13.01
C THR A 21 -6.08 -2.20 13.54
N ALA A 22 -6.15 -3.45 13.08
CA ALA A 22 -5.01 -4.35 13.29
C ALA A 22 -3.79 -3.68 12.63
N PRO A 23 -2.67 -3.48 13.36
CA PRO A 23 -1.49 -2.90 12.76
C PRO A 23 -1.09 -3.79 11.58
N ALA A 24 -1.06 -3.22 10.38
CA ALA A 24 -0.46 -3.89 9.24
C ALA A 24 1.02 -4.04 9.55
N HIS A 25 1.41 -5.22 10.05
CA HIS A 25 2.81 -5.59 10.20
C HIS A 25 3.39 -5.73 8.79
N ALA A 26 3.91 -4.63 8.25
CA ALA A 26 4.79 -4.70 7.09
C ALA A 26 6.06 -5.44 7.54
N ASP A 27 6.40 -6.52 6.85
CA ASP A 27 7.66 -7.20 7.08
C ASP A 27 8.83 -6.21 6.91
N PRO A 28 9.89 -6.32 7.71
CA PRO A 28 11.03 -5.44 7.58
C PRO A 28 11.65 -5.56 6.19
N VAL A 29 11.81 -4.43 5.49
CA VAL A 29 12.46 -4.37 4.19
C VAL A 29 13.92 -4.79 4.30
N ALA A 30 14.32 -5.81 3.53
CA ALA A 30 15.69 -6.30 3.50
C ALA A 30 16.68 -5.20 3.03
N PRO A 31 17.90 -5.12 3.61
CA PRO A 31 18.87 -4.07 3.25
C PRO A 31 19.20 -4.01 1.75
N GLN A 32 19.30 -5.17 1.10
CA GLN A 32 19.56 -5.26 -0.35
C GLN A 32 18.46 -4.62 -1.20
N VAL A 33 17.19 -4.77 -0.81
CA VAL A 33 16.03 -4.14 -1.49
C VAL A 33 16.14 -2.61 -1.38
N ARG A 34 16.43 -2.11 -0.18
CA ARG A 34 16.59 -0.67 0.07
C ARG A 34 17.76 -0.08 -0.72
N ASN A 35 18.91 -0.76 -0.72
CA ASN A 35 20.10 -0.31 -1.44
C ASN A 35 19.85 -0.26 -2.95
N TYR A 36 19.21 -1.31 -3.48
CA TYR A 36 18.86 -1.38 -4.90
C TYR A 36 17.86 -0.27 -5.28
N ALA A 37 16.80 -0.06 -4.47
CA ALA A 37 15.83 1.01 -4.69
C ALA A 37 16.47 2.40 -4.79
N ASN A 38 17.42 2.71 -3.89
CA ASN A 38 18.15 3.97 -3.93
C ASN A 38 18.96 4.13 -5.23
N ALA A 39 19.54 3.04 -5.74
CA ALA A 39 20.33 3.04 -6.96
C ALA A 39 19.46 3.22 -8.22
N VAL A 40 18.32 2.53 -8.30
CA VAL A 40 17.46 2.54 -9.51
C VAL A 40 16.38 3.61 -9.50
N ALA A 41 16.18 4.35 -8.40
CA ALA A 41 15.14 5.37 -8.29
C ALA A 41 15.12 6.38 -9.46
N PRO A 42 16.25 6.89 -9.98
CA PRO A 42 16.23 7.77 -11.17
C PRO A 42 15.63 7.10 -12.40
N ALA A 43 15.99 5.84 -12.69
CA ALA A 43 15.50 5.09 -13.83
C ALA A 43 14.00 4.76 -13.68
N VAL A 44 13.60 4.27 -12.50
CA VAL A 44 12.18 4.01 -12.18
C VAL A 44 11.33 5.27 -12.40
N CYS A 45 11.76 6.40 -11.86
CA CYS A 45 11.01 7.64 -11.98
C CYS A 45 10.94 8.16 -13.42
N SER A 46 12.03 8.05 -14.19
CA SER A 46 12.03 8.40 -15.62
C SER A 46 11.04 7.53 -16.40
N THR A 47 11.05 6.22 -16.17
CA THR A 47 10.12 5.31 -16.85
C THR A 47 8.66 5.61 -16.49
N LEU A 48 8.35 5.95 -15.24
CA LEU A 48 6.98 6.32 -14.85
C LEU A 48 6.55 7.68 -15.38
N ASP A 49 7.48 8.60 -15.64
CA ASP A 49 7.17 9.86 -16.33
C ASP A 49 6.78 9.63 -17.79
N ASP A 50 7.51 8.75 -18.48
CA ASP A 50 7.24 8.40 -19.87
C ASP A 50 5.98 7.52 -20.00
N TYR A 51 5.75 6.65 -19.02
CA TYR A 51 4.67 5.66 -19.03
C TYR A 51 3.82 5.69 -17.75
N PRO A 52 3.05 6.76 -17.48
CA PRO A 52 2.26 6.92 -16.25
C PRO A 52 0.96 6.09 -16.26
N THR A 53 1.09 4.78 -16.47
CA THR A 53 -0.01 3.83 -16.68
C THR A 53 0.17 2.57 -15.84
N LEU A 54 -0.91 1.79 -15.63
CA LEU A 54 -0.81 0.52 -14.89
C LEU A 54 0.11 -0.50 -15.58
N PRO A 55 0.10 -0.66 -16.92
CA PRO A 55 1.10 -1.49 -17.60
C PRO A 55 2.53 -0.96 -17.45
N GLY A 56 2.73 0.37 -17.41
CA GLY A 56 4.04 0.97 -17.14
C GLY A 56 4.58 0.58 -15.76
N VAL A 57 3.73 0.60 -14.73
CA VAL A 57 4.08 0.10 -13.39
C VAL A 57 4.44 -1.39 -13.42
N ALA A 58 3.64 -2.23 -14.09
CA ALA A 58 3.95 -3.65 -14.24
C ALA A 58 5.28 -3.90 -14.96
N GLY A 59 5.57 -3.12 -16.01
CA GLY A 59 6.83 -3.19 -16.74
C GLY A 59 8.03 -2.80 -15.88
N VAL A 60 7.91 -1.78 -15.03
CA VAL A 60 8.95 -1.42 -14.06
C VAL A 60 9.19 -2.55 -13.06
N ILE A 61 8.13 -3.17 -12.54
CA ILE A 61 8.26 -4.32 -11.62
C ILE A 61 9.00 -5.47 -12.32
N ALA A 62 8.60 -5.82 -13.54
CA ALA A 62 9.27 -6.86 -14.32
C ALA A 62 10.74 -6.53 -14.59
N GLY A 63 11.05 -5.28 -14.97
CA GLY A 63 12.44 -4.85 -15.17
C GLY A 63 13.29 -4.95 -13.91
N ILE A 64 12.73 -4.64 -12.73
CA ILE A 64 13.41 -4.82 -11.44
C ILE A 64 13.67 -6.32 -11.19
N GLN A 65 12.70 -7.19 -11.46
CA GLN A 65 12.85 -8.64 -11.28
C GLN A 65 13.95 -9.20 -12.18
N ASP A 66 13.93 -8.83 -13.46
CA ASP A 66 14.87 -9.33 -14.46
C ASP A 66 16.31 -8.88 -14.16
N ASP A 67 16.51 -7.65 -13.68
CA ASP A 67 17.83 -7.11 -13.38
C ASP A 67 18.41 -7.62 -12.04
N SER A 68 17.57 -7.78 -11.02
CA SER A 68 18.02 -8.09 -9.65
C SER A 68 17.80 -9.54 -9.20
N GLY A 69 16.93 -10.30 -9.87
CA GLY A 69 16.47 -11.62 -9.44
C GLY A 69 15.54 -11.58 -8.22
N PHE A 70 15.01 -10.42 -7.85
CA PHE A 70 14.10 -10.26 -6.73
C PHE A 70 12.74 -10.92 -6.95
N THR A 71 12.09 -11.31 -5.85
CA THR A 71 10.70 -11.75 -5.89
C THR A 71 9.77 -10.60 -6.27
N THR A 72 8.52 -10.91 -6.62
CA THR A 72 7.48 -9.89 -6.87
C THR A 72 7.34 -8.93 -5.69
N ASP A 73 7.25 -9.45 -4.47
CA ASP A 73 7.07 -8.61 -3.28
C ASP A 73 8.26 -7.67 -3.05
N GLN A 74 9.48 -8.19 -3.21
CA GLN A 74 10.70 -7.39 -3.12
C GLN A 74 10.76 -6.31 -4.22
N SER A 75 10.34 -6.65 -5.44
CA SER A 75 10.34 -5.72 -6.57
C SER A 75 9.30 -4.61 -6.41
N VAL A 76 8.14 -4.93 -5.84
CA VAL A 76 7.14 -3.94 -5.44
C VAL A 76 7.69 -3.05 -4.33
N GLN A 77 8.41 -3.59 -3.34
CA GLN A 77 9.07 -2.78 -2.32
C GLN A 77 10.11 -1.82 -2.94
N VAL A 78 10.92 -2.30 -3.90
CA VAL A 78 11.87 -1.45 -4.65
C VAL A 78 11.14 -0.30 -5.34
N LEU A 79 10.06 -0.60 -6.07
CA LEU A 79 9.25 0.39 -6.77
C LEU A 79 8.70 1.45 -5.80
N VAL A 80 8.08 1.01 -4.70
CA VAL A 80 7.49 1.91 -3.69
C VAL A 80 8.56 2.82 -3.09
N LEU A 81 9.69 2.28 -2.67
CA LEU A 81 10.79 3.05 -2.08
C LEU A 81 11.43 4.03 -3.08
N SER A 82 11.52 3.63 -4.35
CA SER A 82 12.00 4.49 -5.44
C SER A 82 11.08 5.70 -5.67
N VAL A 83 9.77 5.45 -5.70
CA VAL A 83 8.76 6.50 -5.90
C VAL A 83 8.70 7.42 -4.68
N GLU A 84 8.68 6.86 -3.47
CA GLU A 84 8.65 7.60 -2.21
C GLU A 84 9.86 8.53 -2.07
N SER A 85 11.06 8.05 -2.43
CA SER A 85 12.29 8.83 -2.26
C SER A 85 12.50 9.91 -3.32
N ARG A 86 11.98 9.74 -4.56
CA ARG A 86 12.37 10.61 -5.69
C ARG A 86 11.22 11.19 -6.52
N CYS A 87 10.10 10.49 -6.68
CA CYS A 87 9.02 10.93 -7.57
C CYS A 87 7.62 10.70 -6.98
N VAL A 88 7.40 11.25 -5.78
CA VAL A 88 6.15 11.14 -4.99
C VAL A 88 4.88 11.49 -5.79
N ARG A 89 4.98 12.31 -6.85
CA ARG A 89 3.86 12.59 -7.78
C ARG A 89 3.18 11.33 -8.35
N HIS A 90 3.90 10.21 -8.44
CA HIS A 90 3.39 8.93 -8.95
C HIS A 90 2.69 8.07 -7.90
N TRP A 91 2.61 8.52 -6.65
CA TRP A 91 1.92 7.79 -5.59
C TRP A 91 0.46 7.40 -5.93
N PRO A 92 -0.37 8.29 -6.54
CA PRO A 92 -1.72 7.92 -6.94
C PRO A 92 -1.77 6.85 -8.04
N LEU A 93 -0.71 6.72 -8.85
CA LEU A 93 -0.59 5.64 -9.84
C LEU A 93 -0.33 4.30 -9.13
N LEU A 94 0.56 4.28 -8.14
CA LEU A 94 0.84 3.09 -7.33
C LEU A 94 -0.40 2.64 -6.54
N GLN A 95 -1.17 3.58 -5.97
CA GLN A 95 -2.43 3.26 -5.28
C GLN A 95 -3.44 2.59 -6.23
N ARG A 96 -3.65 3.16 -7.42
CA ARG A 96 -4.52 2.56 -8.44
C ARG A 96 -4.06 1.17 -8.86
N PHE A 97 -2.75 0.95 -8.95
CA PHE A 97 -2.20 -0.37 -9.24
C PHE A 97 -2.52 -1.36 -8.11
N ALA A 98 -2.30 -0.98 -6.85
CA ALA A 98 -2.66 -1.81 -5.70
C ALA A 98 -4.16 -2.12 -5.66
N ASP A 99 -5.03 -1.13 -5.87
CA ASP A 99 -6.49 -1.33 -5.87
C ASP A 99 -6.96 -2.29 -6.98
N THR A 100 -6.21 -2.36 -8.08
CA THR A 100 -6.51 -3.21 -9.23
C THR A 100 -6.04 -4.65 -9.02
N TYR A 101 -4.84 -4.84 -8.42
CA TYR A 101 -4.15 -6.14 -8.42
C TYR A 101 -3.92 -6.73 -7.03
N ALA A 102 -4.06 -5.98 -5.95
CA ALA A 102 -3.93 -6.52 -4.60
C ALA A 102 -5.08 -7.50 -4.32
N PRO A 103 -4.79 -8.69 -3.73
CA PRO A 103 -5.84 -9.59 -3.28
C PRO A 103 -6.79 -8.86 -2.34
N ARG A 104 -8.10 -8.87 -2.65
CA ARG A 104 -9.10 -8.36 -1.72
C ARG A 104 -9.22 -9.36 -0.56
N PRO A 105 -9.14 -8.91 0.70
CA PRO A 105 -9.49 -9.75 1.83
C PRO A 105 -10.92 -10.27 1.61
N GLN A 106 -11.08 -11.59 1.53
CA GLN A 106 -12.39 -12.22 1.37
C GLN A 106 -13.22 -11.92 2.62
N ARG A 107 -14.10 -10.92 2.51
CA ARG A 107 -15.03 -10.53 3.56
C ARG A 107 -16.19 -11.53 3.57
N GLY A 108 -16.01 -12.70 4.20
CA GLY A 108 -17.13 -13.60 4.53
C GLY A 108 -16.86 -15.10 4.49
N LEU A 109 -16.09 -15.64 5.43
CA LEU A 109 -16.08 -17.10 5.68
C LEU A 109 -16.32 -17.47 7.15
N TYR A 110 -17.12 -16.68 7.87
CA TYR A 110 -17.69 -17.07 9.17
C TYR A 110 -18.91 -16.17 9.42
N ALA A 111 -20.02 -16.52 8.76
CA ALA A 111 -21.36 -16.06 9.13
C ALA A 111 -22.19 -17.30 9.49
#